data_AF-A0A7S6M675-F1
#
_entry.id   AF-A0A7S6M675-F1
#
_cell.length_a   1.000
_cell.length_b   1.000
_cell.length_c   1.000
_cell.angle_alpha   90.00
_cell.angle_beta   90.00
_cell.angle_gamma   90.00
#
_symmetry.space_group_name_H-M   'P 1'
#
loop_
_entity.id
_entity.type
_entity.pdbx_description
1 polymer ?
#
loop_
_entity_poly.entity_id
_entity_poly.type
_entity_poly.pdbx_seq_one_letter_code
_entity_poly.pdbx_strand_id
1 'polypeptide(L)'
;MMSFRSVVALTAVGFALWAVASPAHATFHFMQIEQVVGGVGGNTAAQAIQLRMRSGSQNFVSQSRIRAFDATGANPVIIINIASDVPNGLLGDRVLITTAAFNSLTSPTCVPNFTMTNPIPASYLAAGSLTFEDDSGIIYWRLSWGGAAYTGSNTGSPTNDANGNFGPPFGSALPTAGASSLRFNGTASALSTTNLADYSITAGAAVMTNNARNSFTITLGACCPAAGGCTEFQSAAVCMASGGVYQGNGTSCASAPCAPTTGACCLPNGSCLADQTAGTCGAAGGAFEGAGTNCGTANCPVTTGACCAANGSCAELVESECDSSGGHFEGLGSVCTPNPCPVVPVGACCTGDGHCHVDPADDCALHGGFYFGDGTNCTTSTCVCFRGDANCDGVLNNFDIDPFVAALLDSGSPTPPEAYEQLVANAGACWEQRGCWADLNCDGSFNNFDIDPFVNCRINAPPPGAPCECAG
;
A
#
# COMPACT_ATOMS: atom_id res chain seq x y z
N MET A 1 -49.10 113.85 7.85
CA MET A 1 -49.23 114.18 9.29
C MET A 1 -49.13 112.89 10.08
N MET A 2 -48.39 112.90 11.21
CA MET A 2 -48.11 111.80 12.17
C MET A 2 -47.21 110.68 11.59
N SER A 3 -45.93 110.48 11.94
CA SER A 3 -45.20 110.44 13.23
C SER A 3 -45.80 109.45 14.24
N PHE A 4 -45.19 108.26 14.37
CA PHE A 4 -44.45 107.83 15.57
C PHE A 4 -43.69 106.51 15.34
N ARG A 5 -42.52 106.42 15.99
CA ARG A 5 -41.54 105.33 15.97
C ARG A 5 -42.00 104.12 16.80
N SER A 6 -41.55 102.91 16.44
CA SER A 6 -41.20 101.85 17.40
C SER A 6 -40.19 100.88 16.78
N VAL A 7 -39.07 100.71 17.50
CA VAL A 7 -38.01 99.72 17.28
C VAL A 7 -38.45 98.40 17.93
N VAL A 8 -38.02 97.25 17.40
CA VAL A 8 -37.38 96.12 18.11
C VAL A 8 -37.57 94.77 17.39
N ALA A 9 -36.44 94.04 17.35
CA ALA A 9 -36.24 92.60 17.21
C ALA A 9 -36.32 91.94 15.82
N LEU A 10 -35.12 91.73 15.26
CA LEU A 10 -34.81 90.59 14.39
C LEU A 10 -35.12 89.27 15.13
N THR A 11 -35.98 88.44 14.56
CA THR A 11 -35.96 86.99 14.77
C THR A 11 -35.90 86.31 13.40
N ALA A 12 -34.78 85.64 13.14
CA ALA A 12 -34.57 84.87 11.93
C ALA A 12 -35.47 83.63 11.95
N VAL A 13 -36.39 83.53 10.99
CA VAL A 13 -37.21 82.34 10.77
C VAL A 13 -36.38 81.36 9.93
N GLY A 14 -35.80 80.36 10.59
CA GLY A 14 -35.19 79.20 9.94
C GLY A 14 -36.27 78.27 9.40
N PHE A 15 -36.31 78.10 8.08
CA PHE A 15 -37.04 77.02 7.42
C PHE A 15 -36.42 75.67 7.83
N ALA A 16 -37.11 74.92 8.70
CA ALA A 16 -36.76 73.54 8.98
C ALA A 16 -37.27 72.65 7.82
N LEU A 17 -36.39 72.38 6.85
CA LEU A 17 -36.55 71.26 5.93
C LEU A 17 -36.49 69.97 6.76
N TRP A 18 -37.63 69.32 6.97
CA TRP A 18 -37.68 67.94 7.45
C TRP A 18 -37.19 67.02 6.33
N ALA A 19 -35.87 66.91 6.19
CA ALA A 19 -35.27 65.75 5.57
C ALA A 19 -35.55 64.57 6.52
N VAL A 20 -36.53 63.74 6.18
CA VAL A 20 -36.57 62.37 6.69
C VAL A 20 -35.26 61.73 6.27
N ALA A 21 -34.31 61.64 7.21
CA ALA A 21 -33.15 60.80 7.06
C ALA A 21 -33.69 59.38 6.92
N SER A 22 -33.70 58.87 5.68
CA SER A 22 -33.81 57.44 5.46
C SER A 22 -32.72 56.78 6.31
N PRO A 23 -33.02 55.69 7.05
CA PRO A 23 -31.98 54.98 7.77
C PRO A 23 -30.87 54.69 6.77
N ALA A 24 -29.63 54.99 7.14
CA ALA A 24 -28.47 54.60 6.37
C ALA A 24 -28.45 53.07 6.36
N HIS A 25 -29.15 52.47 5.39
CA HIS A 25 -29.19 51.04 5.18
C HIS A 25 -27.75 50.63 4.92
N ALA A 26 -27.22 49.77 5.78
CA ALA A 26 -25.87 49.28 5.61
C ALA A 26 -25.72 48.67 4.20
N THR A 27 -24.66 49.06 3.52
CA THR A 27 -24.40 48.80 2.11
C THR A 27 -23.73 47.43 1.92
N PHE A 28 -24.36 46.37 2.44
CA PHE A 28 -23.87 44.98 2.34
C PHE A 28 -24.95 43.89 2.39
N HIS A 29 -26.23 44.23 2.44
CA HIS A 29 -27.30 43.25 2.66
C HIS A 29 -27.67 42.45 1.40
N PHE A 30 -27.34 42.96 0.21
CA PHE A 30 -27.65 42.29 -1.06
C PHE A 30 -26.48 41.39 -1.48
N MET A 31 -26.35 40.22 -0.83
CA MET A 31 -25.22 39.29 -1.00
C MET A 31 -25.70 37.86 -1.20
N GLN A 32 -24.95 37.10 -2.00
CA GLN A 32 -25.06 35.66 -2.19
C GLN A 32 -23.91 34.95 -1.48
N ILE A 33 -24.17 33.79 -0.88
CA ILE A 33 -23.12 32.78 -0.70
C ILE A 33 -22.97 32.08 -2.06
N GLU A 34 -22.07 32.54 -2.91
CA GLU A 34 -21.98 32.03 -4.28
C GLU A 34 -21.37 30.63 -4.33
N GLN A 35 -20.32 30.37 -3.56
CA GLN A 35 -19.56 29.13 -3.69
C GLN A 35 -18.90 28.73 -2.36
N VAL A 36 -19.00 27.44 -2.01
CA VAL A 36 -18.41 26.89 -0.78
C VAL A 36 -17.64 25.60 -1.10
N VAL A 37 -16.44 25.51 -0.55
CA VAL A 37 -15.56 24.34 -0.59
C VAL A 37 -15.41 23.84 0.85
N GLY A 38 -15.90 22.62 1.13
CA GLY A 38 -15.83 22.02 2.47
C GLY A 38 -14.50 21.31 2.75
N GLY A 39 -13.72 21.04 1.71
CA GLY A 39 -12.39 20.42 1.77
C GLY A 39 -11.81 20.28 0.36
N VAL A 40 -10.50 20.08 0.26
CA VAL A 40 -9.79 19.91 -1.01
C VAL A 40 -8.95 18.63 -0.96
N GLY A 41 -9.19 17.68 -1.86
CA GLY A 41 -8.42 16.43 -1.90
C GLY A 41 -8.49 15.63 -0.60
N GLY A 42 -9.65 15.64 0.07
CA GLY A 42 -9.86 15.03 1.39
C GLY A 42 -9.37 15.85 2.58
N ASN A 43 -8.61 16.93 2.35
CA ASN A 43 -8.19 17.83 3.42
C ASN A 43 -9.34 18.76 3.82
N THR A 44 -10.07 18.41 4.88
CA THR A 44 -11.20 19.20 5.41
C THR A 44 -10.76 20.48 6.13
N ALA A 45 -9.47 20.70 6.35
CA ALA A 45 -8.94 21.97 6.86
C ALA A 45 -8.74 23.01 5.74
N ALA A 46 -8.74 22.60 4.47
CA ALA A 46 -8.65 23.47 3.31
C ALA A 46 -10.04 23.87 2.81
N GLN A 47 -10.54 25.02 3.26
CA GLN A 47 -11.90 25.48 2.97
C GLN A 47 -11.92 26.88 2.37
N ALA A 48 -12.95 27.15 1.58
CA ALA A 48 -13.18 28.45 0.99
C ALA A 48 -14.68 28.78 0.93
N ILE A 49 -15.00 30.04 1.16
CA ILE A 49 -16.34 30.62 1.00
C ILE A 49 -16.18 31.87 0.14
N GLN A 50 -16.99 31.95 -0.91
CA GLN A 50 -17.06 33.11 -1.78
C GLN A 50 -18.43 33.73 -1.70
N LEU A 51 -18.45 35.00 -1.32
CA LEU A 51 -19.64 35.82 -1.40
C LEU A 51 -19.67 36.53 -2.75
N ARG A 52 -20.87 36.86 -3.23
CA ARG A 52 -21.08 37.65 -4.45
C ARG A 52 -22.11 38.74 -4.23
N MET A 53 -21.80 39.95 -4.67
CA MET A 53 -22.67 41.11 -4.56
C MET A 53 -23.84 41.01 -5.54
N ARG A 54 -25.06 41.14 -5.03
CA ARG A 54 -26.28 41.13 -5.86
C ARG A 54 -26.70 42.49 -6.39
N SER A 55 -26.09 43.55 -5.89
CA SER A 55 -26.30 44.92 -6.32
C SER A 55 -24.98 45.67 -6.32
N GLY A 56 -24.95 46.86 -6.94
CA GLY A 56 -23.85 47.78 -6.78
C GLY A 56 -23.75 48.35 -5.37
N SER A 57 -22.57 48.89 -5.05
CA SER A 57 -22.24 49.51 -3.77
C SER A 57 -22.42 48.59 -2.56
N GLN A 58 -22.21 47.28 -2.72
CA GLN A 58 -22.29 46.29 -1.61
C GLN A 58 -20.92 45.99 -0.99
N ASN A 59 -19.97 46.91 -1.11
CA ASN A 59 -18.59 46.71 -0.68
C ASN A 59 -18.32 47.02 0.80
N PHE A 60 -19.31 47.57 1.50
CA PHE A 60 -19.21 47.90 2.93
C PHE A 60 -19.50 46.68 3.81
N VAL A 61 -18.75 45.60 3.61
CA VAL A 61 -19.00 44.29 4.24
C VAL A 61 -18.56 44.22 5.71
N SER A 62 -18.00 45.29 6.28
CA SER A 62 -17.75 45.36 7.72
C SER A 62 -19.06 45.23 8.53
N GLN A 63 -18.97 44.77 9.78
CA GLN A 63 -20.13 44.52 10.67
C GLN A 63 -21.06 43.39 10.17
N SER A 64 -20.52 42.50 9.34
CA SER A 64 -21.16 41.27 8.93
C SER A 64 -20.30 40.07 9.32
N ARG A 65 -20.93 38.90 9.44
CA ARG A 65 -20.23 37.68 9.83
C ARG A 65 -20.77 36.48 9.09
N ILE A 66 -19.97 35.43 9.13
CA ILE A 66 -20.36 34.10 8.67
C ILE A 66 -20.40 33.15 9.85
N ARG A 67 -21.50 32.40 9.98
CA ARG A 67 -21.64 31.32 10.97
C ARG A 67 -21.94 30.00 10.30
N ALA A 68 -21.37 28.93 10.83
CA ALA A 68 -21.74 27.56 10.52
C ALA A 68 -22.56 26.96 11.66
N PHE A 69 -23.51 26.09 11.32
CA PHE A 69 -24.36 25.36 12.26
C PHE A 69 -24.33 23.88 11.91
N ASP A 70 -24.56 23.04 12.91
CA ASP A 70 -24.62 21.59 12.75
C ASP A 70 -25.87 21.13 11.99
N ALA A 71 -26.01 19.80 11.83
CA ALA A 71 -27.13 19.17 11.14
C ALA A 71 -28.51 19.51 11.74
N THR A 72 -28.57 19.91 13.01
CA THR A 72 -29.83 20.31 13.69
C THR A 72 -30.09 21.82 13.60
N GLY A 73 -29.19 22.58 12.97
CA GLY A 73 -29.22 24.03 12.97
C GLY A 73 -28.82 24.65 14.31
N ALA A 74 -28.15 23.88 15.18
CA ALA A 74 -27.67 24.31 16.49
C ALA A 74 -26.14 24.56 16.47
N ASN A 75 -25.57 24.84 17.64
CA ASN A 75 -24.13 24.97 17.89
C ASN A 75 -23.41 25.92 16.89
N PRO A 76 -23.75 27.22 16.89
CA PRO A 76 -23.16 28.16 15.95
C PRO A 76 -21.65 28.32 16.18
N VAL A 77 -20.88 28.21 15.09
CA VAL A 77 -19.45 28.54 15.04
C VAL A 77 -19.27 29.77 14.17
N ILE A 78 -18.66 30.83 14.72
CA ILE A 78 -18.27 32.00 13.94
C ILE A 78 -17.07 31.62 13.07
N ILE A 79 -17.29 31.55 11.76
CA ILE A 79 -16.25 31.28 10.76
C ILE A 79 -15.37 32.52 10.61
N ILE A 80 -15.99 33.69 10.53
CA ILE A 80 -15.32 34.99 10.52
C ILE A 80 -16.31 36.08 10.96
N ASN A 81 -15.81 37.07 11.71
CA ASN A 81 -16.44 38.37 11.83
C ASN A 81 -15.67 39.38 10.94
N ILE A 82 -16.33 39.96 9.95
CA ILE A 82 -15.69 40.80 8.93
C ILE A 82 -15.56 42.22 9.49
N ALA A 83 -14.32 42.60 9.78
CA ALA A 83 -14.01 43.85 10.46
C ALA A 83 -13.75 45.04 9.52
N SER A 84 -13.56 44.80 8.22
CA SER A 84 -13.23 45.85 7.25
C SER A 84 -13.96 45.66 5.93
N ASP A 85 -14.12 46.75 5.20
CA ASP A 85 -14.73 46.77 3.88
C ASP A 85 -13.77 46.29 2.79
N VAL A 86 -14.33 45.98 1.62
CA VAL A 86 -13.57 45.65 0.41
C VAL A 86 -13.60 46.82 -0.58
N PRO A 87 -12.61 46.98 -1.48
CA PRO A 87 -12.52 48.17 -2.33
C PRO A 87 -13.51 48.19 -3.51
N ASN A 88 -13.85 47.03 -4.09
CA ASN A 88 -14.69 46.94 -5.27
C ASN A 88 -16.13 46.55 -4.91
N GLY A 89 -17.10 47.29 -5.45
CA GLY A 89 -18.52 47.18 -5.10
C GLY A 89 -19.46 47.05 -6.28
N LEU A 90 -19.00 46.65 -7.46
CA LEU A 90 -19.91 46.50 -8.61
C LEU A 90 -20.80 45.26 -8.46
N LEU A 91 -21.92 45.25 -9.18
CA LEU A 91 -22.77 44.06 -9.29
C LEU A 91 -21.91 42.84 -9.69
N GLY A 92 -21.95 41.79 -8.86
CA GLY A 92 -21.22 40.56 -9.11
C GLY A 92 -19.75 40.57 -8.68
N ASP A 93 -19.22 41.67 -8.14
CA ASP A 93 -17.94 41.64 -7.43
C ASP A 93 -18.05 40.68 -6.23
N ARG A 94 -16.93 40.07 -5.86
CA ARG A 94 -16.87 38.94 -4.92
C ARG A 94 -16.08 39.28 -3.67
N VAL A 95 -16.27 38.48 -2.65
CA VAL A 95 -15.43 38.48 -1.45
C VAL A 95 -15.00 37.04 -1.19
N LEU A 96 -13.70 36.79 -1.24
CA LEU A 96 -13.13 35.46 -1.04
C LEU A 96 -12.60 35.33 0.38
N ILE A 97 -13.08 34.31 1.09
CA ILE A 97 -12.75 34.01 2.48
C ILE A 97 -12.23 32.58 2.53
N THR A 98 -11.00 32.36 2.99
CA THR A 98 -10.37 31.03 2.94
C THR A 98 -9.69 30.66 4.25
N THR A 99 -9.46 29.37 4.47
CA THR A 99 -8.48 28.93 5.48
C THR A 99 -7.06 29.08 4.93
N ALA A 100 -6.07 29.19 5.82
CA ALA A 100 -4.66 29.24 5.39
C ALA A 100 -4.25 27.98 4.58
N ALA A 101 -4.78 26.81 4.96
CA ALA A 101 -4.52 25.54 4.28
C ALA A 101 -5.07 25.48 2.84
N PHE A 102 -6.10 26.27 2.52
CA PHE A 102 -6.63 26.35 1.16
C PHE A 102 -5.68 27.10 0.22
N ASN A 103 -4.93 28.08 0.72
CA ASN A 103 -4.29 29.05 -0.16
C ASN A 103 -3.21 28.46 -1.07
N SER A 104 -2.47 27.46 -0.58
CA SER A 104 -1.43 26.75 -1.33
C SER A 104 -1.98 25.70 -2.31
N LEU A 105 -3.29 25.40 -2.28
CA LEU A 105 -3.94 24.39 -3.12
C LEU A 105 -4.57 24.98 -4.38
N THR A 106 -4.14 26.18 -4.77
CA THR A 106 -4.64 26.88 -5.95
C THR A 106 -3.50 27.35 -6.84
N SER A 107 -3.81 27.50 -8.13
CA SER A 107 -2.93 28.16 -9.10
C SER A 107 -3.67 29.33 -9.78
N PRO A 108 -3.10 30.56 -9.74
CA PRO A 108 -1.97 30.96 -8.90
C PRO A 108 -2.30 30.78 -7.40
N THR A 109 -1.30 30.90 -6.52
CA THR A 109 -1.51 30.82 -5.07
C THR A 109 -2.57 31.83 -4.62
N CYS A 110 -3.54 31.37 -3.83
CA CYS A 110 -4.69 32.17 -3.44
C CYS A 110 -4.27 33.37 -2.59
N VAL A 111 -4.80 34.53 -2.94
CA VAL A 111 -4.78 35.74 -2.11
C VAL A 111 -6.22 36.07 -1.75
N PRO A 112 -6.72 35.60 -0.60
CA PRO A 112 -8.10 35.86 -0.19
C PRO A 112 -8.28 37.32 0.25
N ASN A 113 -9.53 37.78 0.31
CA ASN A 113 -9.86 39.04 0.97
C ASN A 113 -9.73 38.93 2.49
N PHE A 114 -10.17 37.79 3.04
CA PHE A 114 -10.13 37.53 4.47
C PHE A 114 -9.75 36.08 4.76
N THR A 115 -9.15 35.86 5.93
CA THR A 115 -8.84 34.52 6.43
C THR A 115 -9.90 34.10 7.44
N MET A 116 -10.42 32.88 7.33
CA MET A 116 -11.33 32.30 8.32
C MET A 116 -10.68 32.27 9.69
N THR A 117 -11.40 32.73 10.72
CA THR A 117 -11.00 32.59 12.13
C THR A 117 -11.14 31.13 12.58
N ASN A 118 -12.23 30.48 12.17
CA ASN A 118 -12.46 29.05 12.41
C ASN A 118 -12.91 28.40 11.10
N PRO A 119 -12.42 27.19 10.75
CA PRO A 119 -13.00 26.41 9.66
C PRO A 119 -14.42 25.95 10.04
N ILE A 120 -15.22 25.62 9.02
CA ILE A 120 -16.45 24.84 9.19
C ILE A 120 -16.05 23.52 9.88
N PRO A 121 -16.62 23.19 11.05
CA PRO A 121 -16.28 21.97 11.75
C PRO A 121 -16.50 20.73 10.87
N ALA A 122 -15.58 19.76 10.96
CA ALA A 122 -15.63 18.55 10.14
C ALA A 122 -16.95 17.78 10.31
N SER A 123 -17.51 17.78 11.53
CA SER A 123 -18.81 17.17 11.84
C SER A 123 -20.00 17.84 11.15
N TYR A 124 -19.86 19.07 10.63
CA TYR A 124 -20.95 19.80 9.97
C TYR A 124 -20.92 19.61 8.45
N LEU A 125 -19.86 19.02 7.89
CA LEU A 125 -19.66 18.90 6.45
C LEU A 125 -20.64 17.91 5.78
N ALA A 126 -21.07 16.87 6.52
CA ALA A 126 -22.05 15.90 6.03
C ALA A 126 -23.47 16.50 5.94
N ALA A 127 -23.87 17.28 6.94
CA ALA A 127 -25.13 18.02 6.99
C ALA A 127 -24.97 19.21 7.93
N GLY A 128 -25.45 20.38 7.51
CA GLY A 128 -25.24 21.63 8.23
C GLY A 128 -25.76 22.84 7.46
N SER A 129 -25.51 24.03 8.00
CA SER A 129 -25.83 25.28 7.31
C SER A 129 -24.81 26.37 7.55
N LEU A 130 -24.74 27.32 6.62
CA LEU A 130 -23.90 28.51 6.67
C LEU A 130 -24.76 29.76 6.46
N THR A 131 -24.57 30.78 7.27
CA THR A 131 -25.26 32.06 7.14
C THR A 131 -24.30 33.18 6.80
N PHE A 132 -24.78 34.13 5.99
CA PHE A 132 -24.25 35.48 5.92
C PHE A 132 -25.24 36.41 6.60
N GLU A 133 -24.78 37.14 7.62
CA GLU A 133 -25.64 37.89 8.54
C GLU A 133 -24.92 39.13 9.07
N ASP A 134 -25.68 40.13 9.52
CA ASP A 134 -25.10 41.27 10.24
C ASP A 134 -24.79 40.93 11.71
N ASP A 135 -24.08 41.83 12.36
CA ASP A 135 -23.74 41.68 13.78
C ASP A 135 -24.96 41.71 14.71
N SER A 136 -26.08 42.30 14.26
CA SER A 136 -27.37 42.29 14.97
C SER A 136 -28.12 40.96 14.85
N GLY A 137 -27.65 40.04 14.00
CA GLY A 137 -28.19 38.70 13.82
C GLY A 137 -29.23 38.55 12.70
N ILE A 138 -29.43 39.56 11.85
CA ILE A 138 -30.28 39.42 10.67
C ILE A 138 -29.56 38.57 9.64
N ILE A 139 -30.17 37.43 9.29
CA ILE A 139 -29.64 36.52 8.27
C ILE A 139 -30.06 37.02 6.90
N TYR A 140 -29.09 37.45 6.09
CA TYR A 140 -29.33 37.92 4.73
C TYR A 140 -29.26 36.80 3.70
N TRP A 141 -28.45 35.77 3.93
CA TRP A 141 -28.39 34.59 3.09
C TRP A 141 -28.13 33.34 3.92
N ARG A 142 -28.78 32.23 3.57
CA ARG A 142 -28.53 30.91 4.18
C ARG A 142 -28.30 29.85 3.10
N LEU A 143 -27.27 29.04 3.32
CA LEU A 143 -26.97 27.84 2.55
C LEU A 143 -26.96 26.64 3.48
N SER A 144 -27.94 25.75 3.32
CA SER A 144 -28.07 24.48 4.03
C SER A 144 -27.81 23.30 3.10
N TRP A 145 -27.22 22.23 3.62
CA TRP A 145 -26.87 21.02 2.86
C TRP A 145 -27.08 19.74 3.67
N GLY A 146 -26.96 18.59 3.02
CA GLY A 146 -27.19 17.26 3.63
C GLY A 146 -28.60 16.73 3.44
N GLY A 147 -29.42 17.39 2.61
CA GLY A 147 -30.80 16.97 2.32
C GLY A 147 -31.63 16.78 3.59
N ALA A 148 -32.28 15.62 3.71
CA ALA A 148 -33.12 15.29 4.85
C ALA A 148 -32.36 15.15 6.18
N ALA A 149 -31.02 15.00 6.16
CA ALA A 149 -30.22 14.94 7.37
C ALA A 149 -30.08 16.31 8.05
N TYR A 150 -30.32 17.41 7.33
CA TYR A 150 -30.41 18.73 7.93
C TYR A 150 -31.84 19.02 8.39
N THR A 151 -32.01 19.24 9.69
CA THR A 151 -33.31 19.49 10.34
C THR A 151 -33.43 20.90 10.92
N GLY A 152 -32.39 21.72 10.74
CA GLY A 152 -32.37 23.11 11.18
C GLY A 152 -33.31 24.03 10.39
N SER A 153 -33.45 25.26 10.89
CA SER A 153 -34.24 26.29 10.22
C SER A 153 -33.62 26.70 8.88
N ASN A 154 -34.45 26.98 7.87
CA ASN A 154 -34.02 27.60 6.61
C ASN A 154 -34.45 29.06 6.48
N THR A 155 -34.95 29.68 7.56
CA THR A 155 -35.48 31.03 7.53
C THR A 155 -34.38 32.10 7.54
N GLY A 156 -34.63 33.22 6.88
CA GLY A 156 -33.86 34.44 6.99
C GLY A 156 -34.68 35.67 6.58
N SER A 157 -34.00 36.78 6.34
CA SER A 157 -34.60 38.02 5.85
C SER A 157 -35.14 37.84 4.43
N PRO A 158 -36.27 38.48 4.08
CA PRO A 158 -36.80 38.46 2.72
C PRO A 158 -35.98 39.31 1.71
N THR A 159 -34.85 39.88 2.15
CA THR A 159 -34.01 40.79 1.33
C THR A 159 -33.40 40.07 0.11
N ASN A 160 -32.99 38.81 0.30
CA ASN A 160 -32.37 38.02 -0.76
C ASN A 160 -33.15 36.76 -1.14
N ASP A 161 -34.32 36.57 -0.55
CA ASP A 161 -35.21 35.46 -0.80
C ASP A 161 -36.65 35.98 -0.69
N ALA A 162 -37.49 35.76 -1.71
CA ALA A 162 -38.78 36.43 -1.78
C ALA A 162 -39.74 36.07 -0.62
N ASN A 163 -39.60 34.89 -0.02
CA ASN A 163 -40.45 34.44 1.08
C ASN A 163 -39.70 34.30 2.42
N GLY A 164 -38.40 34.60 2.44
CA GLY A 164 -37.54 34.49 3.62
C GLY A 164 -37.22 33.05 4.02
N ASN A 165 -37.36 32.09 3.10
CA ASN A 165 -37.07 30.67 3.34
C ASN A 165 -36.18 30.11 2.22
N PHE A 166 -34.91 29.90 2.56
CA PHE A 166 -33.87 29.41 1.65
C PHE A 166 -33.95 27.89 1.41
N GLY A 167 -34.89 27.19 2.05
CA GLY A 167 -35.01 25.73 1.98
C GLY A 167 -35.90 25.25 0.82
N PRO A 168 -35.92 23.94 0.50
CA PRO A 168 -35.20 22.87 1.19
C PRO A 168 -33.67 22.91 0.98
N PRO A 169 -32.89 22.26 1.87
CA PRO A 169 -31.44 22.17 1.77
C PRO A 169 -30.97 21.53 0.46
N PHE A 170 -29.74 21.84 0.06
CA PHE A 170 -29.06 21.08 -1.00
C PHE A 170 -28.99 19.60 -0.61
N GLY A 171 -29.25 18.71 -1.58
CA GLY A 171 -29.53 17.30 -1.31
C GLY A 171 -28.36 16.44 -0.82
N SER A 172 -27.12 16.93 -0.90
CA SER A 172 -25.91 16.17 -0.56
C SER A 172 -24.99 16.94 0.38
N ALA A 173 -23.94 16.27 0.88
CA ALA A 173 -22.90 16.88 1.71
C ALA A 173 -22.11 17.97 0.95
N LEU A 174 -21.41 18.84 1.69
CA LEU A 174 -20.43 19.74 1.09
C LEU A 174 -19.27 18.93 0.47
N PRO A 175 -18.74 19.34 -0.70
CA PRO A 175 -17.64 18.64 -1.34
C PRO A 175 -16.35 18.79 -0.52
N THR A 176 -15.70 17.66 -0.24
CA THR A 176 -14.44 17.59 0.52
C THR A 176 -13.35 16.76 -0.18
N ALA A 177 -13.75 15.78 -0.99
CA ALA A 177 -12.83 14.78 -1.55
C ALA A 177 -12.07 15.25 -2.80
N GLY A 178 -12.68 16.10 -3.62
CA GLY A 178 -12.11 16.53 -4.90
C GLY A 178 -11.69 18.01 -4.92
N ALA A 179 -11.66 18.59 -6.12
CA ALA A 179 -11.41 20.01 -6.34
C ALA A 179 -12.70 20.81 -6.57
N SER A 180 -13.87 20.19 -6.40
CA SER A 180 -15.17 20.80 -6.67
C SER A 180 -15.69 21.66 -5.52
N SER A 181 -16.68 22.49 -5.80
CA SER A 181 -17.39 23.30 -4.81
C SER A 181 -18.90 23.18 -4.98
N LEU A 182 -19.66 23.47 -3.92
CA LEU A 182 -21.09 23.73 -4.02
C LEU A 182 -21.29 25.17 -4.48
N ARG A 183 -21.91 25.38 -5.64
CA ARG A 183 -22.00 26.67 -6.32
C ARG A 183 -23.44 27.06 -6.65
N PHE A 184 -23.77 28.32 -6.40
CA PHE A 184 -25.02 28.97 -6.81
C PHE A 184 -25.02 29.20 -8.32
N ASN A 185 -26.09 28.78 -8.99
CA ASN A 185 -26.20 28.78 -10.45
C ASN A 185 -26.82 30.07 -11.02
N GLY A 186 -27.49 30.86 -10.17
CA GLY A 186 -28.17 32.08 -10.60
C GLY A 186 -27.21 33.21 -11.00
N THR A 187 -27.79 34.24 -11.63
CA THR A 187 -27.06 35.48 -11.95
C THR A 187 -26.71 36.26 -10.68
N ALA A 188 -25.82 37.25 -10.78
CA ALA A 188 -25.47 38.11 -9.64
C ALA A 188 -26.72 38.73 -9.00
N SER A 189 -27.67 39.22 -9.79
CA SER A 189 -28.88 39.86 -9.27
C SER A 189 -29.97 38.89 -8.81
N ALA A 190 -29.82 37.58 -9.04
CA ALA A 190 -30.83 36.59 -8.70
C ALA A 190 -31.06 36.52 -7.18
N LEU A 191 -32.33 36.45 -6.79
CA LEU A 191 -32.73 36.05 -5.44
C LEU A 191 -32.51 34.55 -5.27
N SER A 192 -32.39 34.10 -4.02
CA SER A 192 -32.60 32.70 -3.64
C SER A 192 -34.06 32.33 -3.92
N THR A 193 -34.24 31.06 -4.31
CA THR A 193 -35.53 30.37 -4.29
C THR A 193 -35.50 29.25 -3.25
N THR A 194 -34.55 28.31 -3.39
CA THR A 194 -34.31 27.19 -2.47
C THR A 194 -32.89 26.68 -2.70
N ASN A 195 -32.19 26.21 -1.66
CA ASN A 195 -30.84 25.68 -1.83
C ASN A 195 -30.79 24.46 -2.76
N LEU A 196 -31.83 23.61 -2.74
CA LEU A 196 -31.96 22.46 -3.62
C LEU A 196 -32.02 22.83 -5.11
N ALA A 197 -32.73 23.90 -5.47
CA ALA A 197 -32.88 24.34 -6.86
C ALA A 197 -31.70 25.20 -7.33
N ASP A 198 -31.15 26.01 -6.42
CA ASP A 198 -30.22 27.07 -6.80
C ASP A 198 -28.76 26.61 -6.85
N TYR A 199 -28.39 25.54 -6.14
CA TYR A 199 -27.00 25.09 -6.03
C TYR A 199 -26.73 23.77 -6.74
N SER A 200 -25.51 23.64 -7.24
CA SER A 200 -24.99 22.39 -7.77
C SER A 200 -23.49 22.24 -7.50
N ILE A 201 -22.99 20.99 -7.53
CA ILE A 201 -21.55 20.73 -7.46
C ILE A 201 -20.93 21.07 -8.82
N THR A 202 -19.81 21.80 -8.82
CA THR A 202 -19.11 22.12 -10.05
C THR A 202 -18.59 20.86 -10.74
N ALA A 203 -18.80 20.73 -12.05
CA ALA A 203 -18.36 19.57 -12.84
C ALA A 203 -16.83 19.43 -12.98
N GLY A 204 -16.07 20.46 -12.60
CA GLY A 204 -14.61 20.46 -12.59
C GLY A 204 -14.06 21.20 -11.38
N ALA A 205 -12.75 21.47 -11.41
CA ALA A 205 -12.06 22.23 -10.38
C ALA A 205 -12.72 23.60 -10.16
N ALA A 206 -13.02 23.90 -8.91
CA ALA A 206 -13.59 25.16 -8.51
C ALA A 206 -12.61 26.29 -8.80
N VAL A 207 -13.13 27.36 -9.40
CA VAL A 207 -12.41 28.62 -9.60
C VAL A 207 -12.96 29.63 -8.62
N MET A 208 -12.13 30.05 -7.68
CA MET A 208 -12.45 31.09 -6.70
C MET A 208 -12.01 32.44 -7.22
N THR A 209 -12.70 33.52 -6.89
CA THR A 209 -12.38 34.88 -7.34
C THR A 209 -12.49 35.84 -6.16
N ASN A 210 -11.42 36.60 -5.90
CA ASN A 210 -11.42 37.61 -4.84
C ASN A 210 -12.02 38.95 -5.32
N ASN A 211 -12.12 39.91 -4.41
CA ASN A 211 -12.65 41.24 -4.71
C ASN A 211 -11.83 42.02 -5.73
N ALA A 212 -10.53 41.72 -5.87
CA ALA A 212 -9.67 42.31 -6.91
C ALA A 212 -9.87 41.65 -8.28
N ARG A 213 -10.82 40.71 -8.41
CA ARG A 213 -11.16 39.95 -9.62
C ARG A 213 -10.05 39.00 -10.09
N ASN A 214 -9.10 38.68 -9.21
CA ASN A 214 -8.13 37.62 -9.47
C ASN A 214 -8.80 36.26 -9.28
N SER A 215 -8.54 35.33 -10.20
CA SER A 215 -9.08 33.98 -10.16
C SER A 215 -8.02 32.97 -9.69
N PHE A 216 -8.45 32.03 -8.86
CA PHE A 216 -7.64 30.99 -8.25
C PHE A 216 -8.31 29.65 -8.49
N THR A 217 -7.70 28.80 -9.32
CA THR A 217 -8.25 27.48 -9.63
C THR A 217 -7.70 26.48 -8.64
N ILE A 218 -8.56 25.67 -8.01
CA ILE A 218 -8.09 24.58 -7.15
C ILE A 218 -7.28 23.60 -8.00
N THR A 219 -6.06 23.34 -7.57
CA THR A 219 -5.15 22.41 -8.23
C THR A 219 -4.81 21.27 -7.30
N LEU A 220 -5.23 20.07 -7.70
CA LEU A 220 -4.82 18.79 -7.13
C LEU A 220 -3.82 18.13 -8.07
N GLY A 221 -3.12 17.10 -7.61
CA GLY A 221 -2.10 16.42 -8.39
C GLY A 221 -2.09 14.91 -8.17
N ALA A 222 -1.44 14.19 -9.07
CA ALA A 222 -1.21 12.77 -8.90
C ALA A 222 -0.26 12.51 -7.73
N CYS A 223 -0.45 11.39 -7.06
CA CYS A 223 0.40 10.94 -5.97
C CYS A 223 0.83 9.50 -6.20
N CYS A 224 2.12 9.25 -6.03
CA CYS A 224 2.76 7.94 -6.17
C CYS A 224 3.05 7.33 -4.81
N PRO A 225 2.20 6.42 -4.30
CA PRO A 225 2.41 5.78 -3.01
C PRO A 225 3.66 4.89 -3.03
N ALA A 226 4.32 4.73 -1.89
CA ALA A 226 5.44 3.81 -1.73
C ALA A 226 5.07 2.34 -2.04
N ALA A 227 3.79 1.97 -1.85
CA ALA A 227 3.27 0.64 -2.17
C ALA A 227 3.13 0.36 -3.68
N GLY A 228 3.42 1.35 -4.53
CA GLY A 228 3.19 1.29 -5.97
C GLY A 228 1.81 1.78 -6.39
N GLY A 229 1.60 1.84 -7.70
CA GLY A 229 0.41 2.42 -8.31
C GLY A 229 0.40 3.95 -8.29
N CYS A 230 -0.72 4.54 -8.70
CA CYS A 230 -0.92 5.98 -8.72
C CYS A 230 -2.31 6.33 -8.20
N THR A 231 -2.40 7.38 -7.38
CA THR A 231 -3.67 7.92 -6.88
C THR A 231 -3.92 9.29 -7.49
N GLU A 232 -5.13 9.46 -8.02
CA GLU A 232 -5.54 10.68 -8.71
C GLU A 232 -5.90 11.80 -7.72
N PHE A 233 -5.63 13.05 -8.12
CA PHE A 233 -6.14 14.28 -7.51
C PHE A 233 -6.02 14.36 -5.98
N GLN A 234 -4.82 14.16 -5.44
CA GLN A 234 -4.52 14.39 -4.03
C GLN A 234 -3.95 15.79 -3.78
N SER A 235 -4.06 16.26 -2.54
CA SER A 235 -3.24 17.40 -2.09
C SER A 235 -1.82 16.92 -1.79
N ALA A 236 -0.83 17.80 -1.93
CA ALA A 236 0.57 17.49 -1.61
C ALA A 236 0.72 16.97 -0.17
N ALA A 237 -0.01 17.57 0.78
CA ALA A 237 0.03 17.17 2.19
C ALA A 237 -0.50 15.75 2.43
N VAL A 238 -1.63 15.39 1.80
CA VAL A 238 -2.20 14.04 1.90
C VAL A 238 -1.27 13.02 1.26
N CYS A 239 -0.69 13.34 0.10
CA CYS A 239 0.26 12.46 -0.57
C CYS A 239 1.48 12.14 0.29
N MET A 240 2.11 13.17 0.87
CA MET A 240 3.28 13.00 1.72
C MET A 240 2.95 12.30 3.05
N ALA A 241 1.79 12.58 3.64
CA ALA A 241 1.33 11.91 4.86
C ALA A 241 1.12 10.40 4.66
N SER A 242 0.76 9.97 3.44
CA SER A 242 0.67 8.56 3.06
C SER A 242 2.00 7.94 2.62
N GLY A 243 3.13 8.64 2.80
CA GLY A 243 4.45 8.18 2.37
C GLY A 243 4.65 8.15 0.86
N GLY A 244 3.82 8.87 0.10
CA GLY A 244 3.90 8.96 -1.35
C GLY A 244 4.68 10.17 -1.86
N VAL A 245 5.04 10.12 -3.15
CA VAL A 245 5.69 11.21 -3.88
C VAL A 245 4.65 11.96 -4.71
N TYR A 246 4.46 13.24 -4.39
CA TYR A 246 3.51 14.11 -5.10
C TYR A 246 4.07 14.55 -6.44
N GLN A 247 3.33 14.33 -7.52
CA GLN A 247 3.76 14.62 -8.89
C GLN A 247 3.59 16.08 -9.30
N GLY A 248 2.94 16.88 -8.46
CA GLY A 248 2.77 18.32 -8.66
C GLY A 248 1.33 18.71 -9.03
N ASN A 249 1.00 19.98 -8.80
CA ASN A 249 -0.32 20.52 -9.06
C ASN A 249 -0.70 20.42 -10.55
N GLY A 250 -1.92 19.97 -10.85
CA GLY A 250 -2.45 19.82 -12.20
C GLY A 250 -2.02 18.54 -12.92
N THR A 251 -1.23 17.67 -12.28
CA THR A 251 -0.88 16.35 -12.84
C THR A 251 -1.96 15.31 -12.58
N SER A 252 -2.17 14.41 -13.53
CA SER A 252 -2.94 13.16 -13.37
C SER A 252 -2.02 11.94 -13.43
N CYS A 253 -2.53 10.78 -13.02
CA CYS A 253 -1.80 9.52 -13.12
C CYS A 253 -1.49 9.14 -14.57
N ALA A 254 -2.28 9.64 -15.53
CA ALA A 254 -2.00 9.47 -16.96
C ALA A 254 -0.86 10.37 -17.45
N SER A 255 -0.79 11.62 -16.99
CA SER A 255 0.24 12.58 -17.42
C SER A 255 1.57 12.46 -16.68
N ALA A 256 1.52 11.92 -15.45
CA ALA A 256 2.67 11.71 -14.58
C ALA A 256 2.55 10.32 -13.91
N PRO A 257 2.68 9.24 -14.69
CA PRO A 257 2.55 7.89 -14.16
C PRO A 257 3.68 7.62 -13.16
N CYS A 258 3.31 6.94 -12.08
CA CYS A 258 4.29 6.50 -11.09
C CYS A 258 5.22 5.47 -11.70
N ALA A 259 6.50 5.56 -11.36
CA ALA A 259 7.45 4.54 -11.74
C ALA A 259 6.93 3.19 -11.21
N PRO A 260 6.85 2.15 -12.06
CA PRO A 260 6.48 0.83 -11.58
C PRO A 260 7.43 0.41 -10.44
N THR A 261 6.89 -0.33 -9.47
CA THR A 261 7.68 -0.92 -8.38
C THR A 261 7.87 -2.43 -8.56
N THR A 262 7.15 -2.99 -9.53
CA THR A 262 7.20 -4.40 -9.91
C THR A 262 7.73 -4.58 -11.33
N GLY A 263 8.23 -5.77 -11.63
CA GLY A 263 8.79 -6.15 -12.92
C GLY A 263 8.91 -7.66 -13.06
N ALA A 264 9.52 -8.12 -14.15
CA ALA A 264 9.78 -9.53 -14.39
C ALA A 264 10.89 -10.06 -13.45
N CYS A 265 10.73 -11.31 -13.03
CA CYS A 265 11.71 -12.05 -12.27
C CYS A 265 12.04 -13.36 -12.99
N CYS A 266 13.28 -13.50 -13.44
CA CYS A 266 13.77 -14.70 -14.12
C CYS A 266 14.31 -15.71 -13.10
N LEU A 267 13.74 -16.91 -13.11
CA LEU A 267 14.20 -18.03 -12.29
C LEU A 267 15.31 -18.82 -13.02
N PRO A 268 16.17 -19.55 -12.29
CA PRO A 268 17.28 -20.32 -12.90
C PRO A 268 16.85 -21.36 -13.94
N ASN A 269 15.63 -21.88 -13.81
CA ASN A 269 15.04 -22.84 -14.74
C ASN A 269 14.43 -22.18 -16.01
N GLY A 270 14.71 -20.90 -16.27
CA GLY A 270 14.18 -20.14 -17.41
C GLY A 270 12.71 -19.70 -17.27
N SER A 271 12.03 -20.05 -16.17
CA SER A 271 10.67 -19.55 -15.91
C SER A 271 10.70 -18.08 -15.51
N CYS A 272 9.64 -17.34 -15.87
CA CYS A 272 9.50 -15.93 -15.52
C CYS A 272 8.28 -15.69 -14.64
N LEU A 273 8.49 -15.06 -13.48
CA LEU A 273 7.43 -14.59 -12.62
C LEU A 273 7.15 -13.11 -12.93
N ALA A 274 5.93 -12.80 -13.34
CA ALA A 274 5.50 -11.43 -13.62
C ALA A 274 5.22 -10.65 -12.33
N ASP A 275 5.26 -9.31 -12.44
CA ASP A 275 4.86 -8.36 -11.41
C ASP A 275 5.48 -8.59 -10.02
N GLN A 276 6.75 -9.02 -10.00
CA GLN A 276 7.51 -9.21 -8.77
C GLN A 276 8.20 -7.93 -8.33
N THR A 277 8.40 -7.78 -7.02
CA THR A 277 9.35 -6.78 -6.50
C THR A 277 10.77 -7.36 -6.55
N ALA A 278 11.79 -6.51 -6.48
CA ALA A 278 13.18 -6.97 -6.41
C ALA A 278 13.42 -7.92 -5.21
N GLY A 279 12.80 -7.63 -4.06
CA GLY A 279 12.93 -8.44 -2.85
C GLY A 279 12.24 -9.80 -2.95
N THR A 280 11.01 -9.84 -3.47
CA THR A 280 10.30 -11.12 -3.68
C THR A 280 10.98 -11.97 -4.74
N CYS A 281 11.57 -11.33 -5.76
CA CYS A 281 12.35 -12.04 -6.77
C CYS A 281 13.61 -12.71 -6.19
N GLY A 282 14.39 -11.97 -5.39
CA GLY A 282 15.57 -12.53 -4.71
C GLY A 282 15.21 -13.65 -3.73
N ALA A 283 14.09 -13.52 -3.01
CA ALA A 283 13.60 -14.57 -2.11
C ALA A 283 13.18 -15.86 -2.85
N ALA A 284 12.75 -15.74 -4.12
CA ALA A 284 12.45 -16.88 -4.99
C ALA A 284 13.70 -17.46 -5.69
N GLY A 285 14.90 -16.96 -5.38
CA GLY A 285 16.15 -17.37 -6.03
C GLY A 285 16.28 -16.87 -7.47
N GLY A 286 15.51 -15.87 -7.87
CA GLY A 286 15.49 -15.30 -9.22
C GLY A 286 16.27 -13.99 -9.38
N ALA A 287 16.53 -13.63 -10.63
CA ALA A 287 17.10 -12.35 -11.04
C ALA A 287 15.99 -11.36 -11.42
N PHE A 288 16.03 -10.16 -10.83
CA PHE A 288 15.03 -9.12 -11.11
C PHE A 288 15.45 -8.28 -12.32
N GLU A 289 14.62 -8.30 -13.37
CA GLU A 289 14.93 -7.64 -14.65
C GLU A 289 14.71 -6.12 -14.63
N GLY A 290 14.28 -5.58 -13.50
CA GLY A 290 14.02 -4.17 -13.30
C GLY A 290 12.54 -3.81 -13.37
N ALA A 291 12.17 -2.72 -12.72
CA ALA A 291 10.78 -2.29 -12.65
C ALA A 291 10.21 -1.91 -14.03
N GLY A 292 8.97 -2.32 -14.29
CA GLY A 292 8.27 -2.09 -15.56
C GLY A 292 8.59 -3.09 -16.67
N THR A 293 9.49 -4.03 -16.43
CA THR A 293 9.71 -5.16 -17.35
C THR A 293 8.57 -6.18 -17.23
N ASN A 294 8.28 -6.90 -18.32
CA ASN A 294 7.30 -7.97 -18.34
C ASN A 294 7.91 -9.27 -18.86
N CYS A 295 7.33 -10.40 -18.48
CA CYS A 295 7.83 -11.73 -18.86
C CYS A 295 7.71 -12.05 -20.35
N GLY A 296 6.90 -11.31 -21.13
CA GLY A 296 6.82 -11.49 -22.58
C GLY A 296 8.03 -10.93 -23.32
N THR A 297 8.75 -9.98 -22.72
CA THR A 297 9.97 -9.38 -23.27
C THR A 297 11.23 -9.70 -22.47
N ALA A 298 11.09 -10.17 -21.24
CA ALA A 298 12.22 -10.58 -20.41
C ALA A 298 12.88 -11.82 -21.04
N ASN A 299 14.18 -11.72 -21.28
CA ASN A 299 14.96 -12.86 -21.73
C ASN A 299 15.42 -13.62 -20.48
N CYS A 300 14.72 -14.68 -20.10
CA CYS A 300 15.11 -15.55 -18.99
C CYS A 300 15.90 -16.74 -19.55
N PRO A 301 17.24 -16.70 -19.55
CA PRO A 301 18.03 -17.79 -20.06
C PRO A 301 17.87 -18.97 -19.10
N VAL A 302 17.74 -20.18 -19.65
CA VAL A 302 17.87 -21.40 -18.85
C VAL A 302 19.35 -21.53 -18.50
N THR A 303 19.68 -21.55 -17.21
CA THR A 303 21.06 -21.83 -16.79
C THR A 303 21.27 -23.34 -16.93
N THR A 304 22.13 -23.75 -17.86
CA THR A 304 22.57 -25.14 -18.03
C THR A 304 23.75 -25.44 -17.10
N GLY A 305 24.06 -26.72 -16.94
CA GLY A 305 25.28 -27.21 -16.30
C GLY A 305 25.89 -28.34 -17.13
N ALA A 306 27.15 -28.66 -16.88
CA ALA A 306 27.84 -29.77 -17.52
C ALA A 306 27.16 -31.09 -17.15
N CYS A 307 26.86 -31.88 -18.18
CA CYS A 307 26.35 -33.23 -18.11
C CYS A 307 27.41 -34.19 -18.65
N CYS A 308 28.05 -34.95 -17.77
CA CYS A 308 29.13 -35.86 -18.12
C CYS A 308 28.61 -37.29 -18.30
N ALA A 309 28.72 -37.82 -19.52
CA ALA A 309 28.37 -39.21 -19.83
C ALA A 309 29.50 -40.17 -19.43
N ALA A 310 29.16 -41.44 -19.19
CA ALA A 310 30.10 -42.50 -18.80
C ALA A 310 31.28 -42.72 -19.77
N ASN A 311 31.16 -42.31 -21.03
CA ASN A 311 32.23 -42.38 -22.02
C ASN A 311 33.16 -41.14 -22.03
N GLY A 312 32.97 -40.22 -21.09
CA GLY A 312 33.68 -38.95 -21.00
C GLY A 312 33.14 -37.85 -21.91
N SER A 313 32.05 -38.07 -22.66
CA SER A 313 31.41 -37.01 -23.44
C SER A 313 30.71 -36.02 -22.51
N CYS A 314 30.76 -34.72 -22.84
CA CYS A 314 30.11 -33.67 -22.07
C CYS A 314 29.14 -32.84 -22.92
N ALA A 315 27.97 -32.53 -22.38
CA ALA A 315 27.05 -31.53 -22.94
C ALA A 315 26.56 -30.59 -21.83
N GLU A 316 26.38 -29.30 -22.13
CA GLU A 316 25.74 -28.38 -21.19
C GLU A 316 24.22 -28.51 -21.34
N LEU A 317 23.59 -29.18 -20.39
CA LEU A 317 22.15 -29.49 -20.39
C LEU A 317 21.50 -28.92 -19.13
N VAL A 318 20.17 -28.89 -19.07
CA VAL A 318 19.49 -28.77 -17.77
C VAL A 318 19.51 -30.13 -17.06
N GLU A 319 19.39 -30.13 -15.74
CA GLU A 319 19.46 -31.34 -14.90
C GLU A 319 18.55 -32.47 -15.42
N SER A 320 17.27 -32.18 -15.70
CA SER A 320 16.34 -33.21 -16.18
C SER A 320 16.71 -33.79 -17.56
N GLU A 321 17.35 -33.01 -18.42
CA GLU A 321 17.86 -33.50 -19.71
C GLU A 321 19.12 -34.35 -19.52
N CYS A 322 19.95 -34.01 -18.52
CA CYS A 322 21.13 -34.78 -18.16
C CYS A 322 20.77 -36.18 -17.64
N ASP A 323 19.82 -36.25 -16.70
CA ASP A 323 19.30 -37.50 -16.15
C ASP A 323 18.72 -38.39 -17.24
N SER A 324 17.92 -37.78 -18.14
CA SER A 324 17.31 -38.51 -19.26
C SER A 324 18.33 -39.05 -20.27
N SER A 325 19.52 -38.45 -20.31
CA SER A 325 20.64 -38.87 -21.17
C SER A 325 21.56 -39.89 -20.49
N GLY A 326 21.29 -40.26 -19.22
CA GLY A 326 22.13 -41.16 -18.43
C GLY A 326 23.52 -40.57 -18.14
N GLY A 327 23.63 -39.23 -18.09
CA GLY A 327 24.84 -38.52 -17.70
C GLY A 327 24.76 -38.03 -16.26
N HIS A 328 25.90 -37.63 -15.71
CA HIS A 328 26.03 -37.06 -14.37
C HIS A 328 26.02 -35.52 -14.46
N PHE A 329 25.15 -34.86 -13.69
CA PHE A 329 25.01 -33.40 -13.70
C PHE A 329 25.95 -32.75 -12.68
N GLU A 330 26.90 -31.95 -13.15
CA GLU A 330 27.94 -31.31 -12.32
C GLU A 330 27.44 -30.03 -11.60
N GLY A 331 26.14 -29.73 -11.70
CA GLY A 331 25.49 -28.57 -11.08
C GLY A 331 25.32 -27.36 -12.02
N LEU A 332 24.41 -26.45 -11.66
CA LEU A 332 24.09 -25.26 -12.47
C LEU A 332 25.32 -24.35 -12.68
N GLY A 333 25.56 -23.93 -13.92
CA GLY A 333 26.67 -23.04 -14.29
C GLY A 333 28.04 -23.72 -14.37
N SER A 334 28.12 -25.03 -14.14
CA SER A 334 29.30 -25.82 -14.49
C SER A 334 29.45 -25.91 -16.02
N VAL A 335 30.67 -26.06 -16.50
CA VAL A 335 31.02 -26.00 -17.93
C VAL A 335 31.71 -27.29 -18.39
N CYS A 336 31.55 -27.63 -19.67
CA CYS A 336 32.13 -28.84 -20.26
C CYS A 336 33.64 -28.74 -20.55
N THR A 337 34.43 -28.40 -19.53
CA THR A 337 35.90 -28.35 -19.62
C THR A 337 36.55 -28.90 -18.35
N PRO A 338 37.42 -29.93 -18.46
CA PRO A 338 37.93 -30.53 -19.69
C PRO A 338 36.92 -31.45 -20.42
N ASN A 339 37.07 -31.58 -21.74
CA ASN A 339 36.38 -32.55 -22.59
C ASN A 339 37.43 -33.40 -23.32
N PRO A 340 37.54 -34.72 -23.08
CA PRO A 340 36.61 -35.56 -22.30
C PRO A 340 36.50 -35.16 -20.83
N CYS A 341 35.29 -35.25 -20.25
CA CYS A 341 35.12 -35.16 -18.80
C CYS A 341 36.09 -36.13 -18.12
N PRO A 342 36.61 -35.81 -16.93
CA PRO A 342 37.26 -36.81 -16.10
C PRO A 342 36.33 -38.01 -16.02
N VAL A 343 36.80 -39.18 -16.47
CA VAL A 343 36.01 -40.40 -16.38
C VAL A 343 35.92 -40.71 -14.89
N VAL A 344 34.81 -40.33 -14.26
CA VAL A 344 34.60 -40.58 -12.85
C VAL A 344 34.45 -42.09 -12.71
N PRO A 345 35.32 -42.76 -11.95
CA PRO A 345 35.17 -44.18 -11.71
C PRO A 345 33.83 -44.45 -11.03
N VAL A 346 33.07 -45.40 -11.58
CA VAL A 346 31.78 -45.85 -11.02
C VAL A 346 31.91 -47.28 -10.51
N GLY A 347 31.03 -47.64 -9.59
CA GLY A 347 31.04 -48.93 -8.89
C GLY A 347 29.67 -49.24 -8.32
N ALA A 348 29.48 -50.47 -7.84
CA ALA A 348 28.23 -50.87 -7.20
C ALA A 348 28.02 -50.05 -5.91
N CYS A 349 26.89 -49.37 -5.83
CA CYS A 349 26.40 -48.69 -4.64
C CYS A 349 25.20 -49.46 -4.09
N CYS A 350 25.30 -49.94 -2.85
CA CYS A 350 24.19 -50.61 -2.18
C CYS A 350 23.54 -49.67 -1.19
N THR A 351 22.28 -49.32 -1.43
CA THR A 351 21.49 -48.47 -0.54
C THR A 351 20.90 -49.27 0.61
N GLY A 352 20.54 -48.56 1.69
CA GLY A 352 20.02 -49.16 2.92
C GLY A 352 18.76 -50.01 2.73
N ASP A 353 18.04 -49.89 1.62
CA ASP A 353 16.84 -50.66 1.26
C ASP A 353 17.13 -51.95 0.45
N GLY A 354 18.40 -52.26 0.20
CA GLY A 354 18.84 -53.47 -0.50
C GLY A 354 18.88 -53.35 -2.02
N HIS A 355 18.64 -52.16 -2.59
CA HIS A 355 18.84 -51.91 -4.02
C HIS A 355 20.33 -51.68 -4.33
N CYS A 356 20.69 -52.03 -5.57
CA CYS A 356 22.03 -51.82 -6.10
C CYS A 356 21.97 -50.89 -7.31
N HIS A 357 22.76 -49.82 -7.27
CA HIS A 357 22.97 -48.85 -8.34
C HIS A 357 24.44 -48.85 -8.76
N VAL A 358 24.78 -48.31 -9.94
CA VAL A 358 26.17 -48.17 -10.38
C VAL A 358 26.45 -46.67 -10.50
N ASP A 359 26.98 -46.11 -9.41
CA ASP A 359 27.12 -44.67 -9.22
C ASP A 359 28.59 -44.32 -8.94
N PRO A 360 29.01 -43.05 -9.06
CA PRO A 360 30.26 -42.57 -8.46
C PRO A 360 30.25 -42.68 -6.93
N ALA A 361 31.44 -42.71 -6.31
CA ALA A 361 31.58 -42.82 -4.85
C ALA A 361 30.87 -41.69 -4.08
N ASP A 362 30.94 -40.44 -4.56
CA ASP A 362 30.33 -39.29 -3.90
C ASP A 362 28.79 -39.31 -3.98
N ASP A 363 28.25 -39.78 -5.11
CA ASP A 363 26.81 -39.92 -5.32
C ASP A 363 26.25 -41.10 -4.50
N CYS A 364 27.02 -42.18 -4.39
CA CYS A 364 26.70 -43.28 -3.49
C CYS A 364 26.61 -42.83 -2.02
N ALA A 365 27.52 -41.95 -1.59
CA ALA A 365 27.49 -41.39 -0.24
C ALA A 365 26.29 -40.43 -0.02
N LEU A 366 25.91 -39.66 -1.05
CA LEU A 366 24.73 -38.78 -1.04
C LEU A 366 23.42 -39.55 -0.89
N HIS A 367 23.32 -40.71 -1.53
CA HIS A 367 22.19 -41.63 -1.39
C HIS A 367 22.24 -42.49 -0.13
N GLY A 368 23.21 -42.26 0.78
CA GLY A 368 23.37 -43.04 2.00
C GLY A 368 23.74 -44.51 1.76
N GLY A 369 24.27 -44.82 0.57
CA GLY A 369 24.66 -46.17 0.17
C GLY A 369 26.12 -46.50 0.46
N PHE A 370 26.43 -47.79 0.44
CA PHE A 370 27.80 -48.31 0.58
C PHE A 370 28.40 -48.60 -0.79
N TYR A 371 29.55 -47.98 -1.07
CA TYR A 371 30.26 -48.08 -2.34
C TYR A 371 31.25 -49.25 -2.33
N PHE A 372 31.07 -50.21 -3.24
CA PHE A 372 31.91 -51.42 -3.33
C PHE A 372 33.24 -51.20 -4.08
N GLY A 373 33.50 -49.96 -4.48
CA GLY A 373 34.71 -49.58 -5.20
C GLY A 373 34.57 -49.63 -6.71
N ASP A 374 35.48 -48.96 -7.38
CA ASP A 374 35.45 -48.73 -8.82
C ASP A 374 35.47 -50.04 -9.62
N GLY A 375 34.66 -50.11 -10.68
CA GLY A 375 34.57 -51.26 -11.58
C GLY A 375 33.79 -52.44 -11.02
N THR A 376 33.24 -52.34 -9.80
CA THR A 376 32.26 -53.31 -9.29
C THR A 376 30.89 -53.09 -9.92
N ASN A 377 30.04 -54.12 -9.96
CA ASN A 377 28.72 -54.04 -10.57
C ASN A 377 27.67 -54.81 -9.76
N CYS A 378 26.41 -54.46 -9.98
CA CYS A 378 25.25 -55.01 -9.28
C CYS A 378 24.87 -56.45 -9.64
N THR A 379 25.61 -57.10 -10.54
CA THR A 379 25.36 -58.50 -10.92
C THR A 379 26.29 -59.49 -10.20
N THR A 380 27.48 -59.03 -9.78
CA THR A 380 28.46 -59.84 -9.05
C THR A 380 28.62 -59.40 -7.59
N SER A 381 28.29 -58.15 -7.27
CA SER A 381 28.23 -57.65 -5.91
C SER A 381 26.84 -57.93 -5.35
N THR A 382 26.71 -58.97 -4.51
CA THR A 382 25.46 -59.21 -3.79
C THR A 382 25.34 -58.15 -2.69
N CYS A 383 24.39 -57.22 -2.82
CA CYS A 383 23.98 -56.34 -1.72
C CYS A 383 23.32 -57.17 -0.62
N VAL A 384 24.11 -57.82 0.22
CA VAL A 384 23.62 -58.48 1.43
C VAL A 384 23.99 -57.55 2.57
N CYS A 385 23.05 -56.67 2.92
CA CYS A 385 23.21 -55.81 4.07
C CYS A 385 22.84 -56.61 5.33
N PHE A 386 23.82 -57.02 6.14
CA PHE A 386 23.57 -57.72 7.40
C PHE A 386 23.15 -56.73 8.49
N ARG A 387 21.90 -56.24 8.41
CA ARG A 387 21.32 -55.39 9.45
C ARG A 387 21.48 -56.02 10.83
N GLY A 388 21.96 -55.24 11.79
CA GLY A 388 22.24 -55.68 13.16
C GLY A 388 23.59 -56.39 13.38
N ASP A 389 24.35 -56.76 12.34
CA ASP A 389 25.71 -57.32 12.49
C ASP A 389 26.72 -56.21 12.78
N ALA A 390 26.64 -55.69 14.00
CA ALA A 390 27.38 -54.50 14.42
C ALA A 390 28.88 -54.77 14.65
N ASN A 391 29.33 -56.03 14.60
CA ASN A 391 30.75 -56.37 14.62
C ASN A 391 31.30 -56.88 13.27
N CYS A 392 30.43 -56.99 12.26
CA CYS A 392 30.71 -57.42 10.90
C CYS A 392 31.40 -58.79 10.82
N ASP A 393 31.04 -59.73 11.70
CA ASP A 393 31.52 -61.11 11.66
C ASP A 393 30.69 -62.01 10.73
N GLY A 394 29.65 -61.44 10.12
CA GLY A 394 28.72 -62.10 9.20
C GLY A 394 27.56 -62.80 9.89
N VAL A 395 27.43 -62.68 11.22
CA VAL A 395 26.38 -63.35 11.99
C VAL A 395 25.81 -62.48 13.11
N LEU A 396 24.55 -62.04 12.96
CA LEU A 396 23.82 -61.41 14.06
C LEU A 396 23.63 -62.36 15.25
N ASN A 397 24.28 -62.05 16.36
CA ASN A 397 24.25 -62.81 17.60
C ASN A 397 24.45 -61.89 18.84
N ASN A 398 24.74 -62.48 20.01
CA ASN A 398 24.87 -61.69 21.24
C ASN A 398 26.12 -60.82 21.30
N PHE A 399 27.11 -61.09 20.44
CA PHE A 399 28.35 -60.34 20.32
C PHE A 399 28.19 -59.04 19.52
N ASP A 400 27.02 -58.78 18.93
CA ASP A 400 26.70 -57.51 18.26
C ASP A 400 26.12 -56.47 19.21
N ILE A 401 25.62 -56.88 20.38
CA ILE A 401 24.95 -55.98 21.32
C ILE A 401 25.90 -54.88 21.81
N ASP A 402 27.08 -55.27 22.30
CA ASP A 402 28.04 -54.31 22.86
C ASP A 402 28.62 -53.38 21.78
N PRO A 403 29.02 -53.87 20.58
CA PRO A 403 29.38 -53.02 19.44
C PRO A 403 28.26 -52.09 19.00
N PHE A 404 27.02 -52.57 18.90
CA PHE A 404 25.87 -51.73 18.51
C PHE A 404 25.66 -50.58 19.49
N VAL A 405 25.69 -50.87 20.80
CA VAL A 405 25.56 -49.84 21.83
C VAL A 405 26.76 -48.89 21.82
N ALA A 406 27.98 -49.40 21.68
CA ALA A 406 29.19 -48.58 21.60
C ALA A 406 29.15 -47.63 20.39
N ALA A 407 28.61 -48.08 19.27
CA ALA A 407 28.40 -47.26 18.08
C ALA A 407 27.31 -46.20 18.28
N LEU A 408 26.20 -46.57 18.92
CA LEU A 408 25.06 -45.69 19.13
C LEU A 408 25.39 -44.47 20.01
N LEU A 409 26.28 -44.65 20.99
CA LEU A 409 26.71 -43.57 21.88
C LEU A 409 27.41 -42.42 21.14
N ASP A 410 27.86 -42.66 19.91
CA ASP A 410 28.51 -41.65 19.06
C ASP A 410 28.18 -41.90 17.57
N SER A 411 26.88 -42.04 17.26
CA SER A 411 26.40 -42.46 15.93
C SER A 411 26.77 -41.48 14.79
N GLY A 412 27.04 -40.23 15.12
CA GLY A 412 27.47 -39.19 14.17
C GLY A 412 28.98 -39.14 13.93
N SER A 413 29.80 -39.93 14.63
CA SER A 413 31.25 -39.85 14.51
C SER A 413 31.74 -40.33 13.13
N PRO A 414 32.65 -39.60 12.48
CA PRO A 414 33.23 -40.00 11.20
C PRO A 414 34.16 -41.21 11.33
N THR A 415 34.66 -41.50 12.53
CA THR A 415 35.58 -42.63 12.83
C THR A 415 35.03 -43.48 13.99
N PRO A 416 35.38 -44.77 14.08
CA PRO A 416 34.89 -45.62 15.16
C PRO A 416 35.31 -45.07 16.54
N PRO A 417 34.39 -45.00 17.52
CA PRO A 417 34.72 -44.63 18.89
C PRO A 417 35.69 -45.63 19.52
N GLU A 418 36.54 -45.19 20.44
CA GLU A 418 37.53 -46.04 21.12
C GLU A 418 36.87 -47.28 21.79
N ALA A 419 35.67 -47.10 22.36
CA ALA A 419 34.90 -48.20 22.95
C ALA A 419 34.48 -49.27 21.91
N TYR A 420 34.19 -48.84 20.68
CA TYR A 420 33.85 -49.72 19.57
C TYR A 420 35.11 -50.43 19.02
N GLU A 421 36.22 -49.71 18.89
CA GLU A 421 37.51 -50.27 18.44
C GLU A 421 38.02 -51.39 19.35
N GLN A 422 37.72 -51.34 20.64
CA GLN A 422 38.09 -52.40 21.59
C GLN A 422 37.27 -53.68 21.43
N LEU A 423 36.09 -53.60 20.82
CA LEU A 423 35.15 -54.72 20.69
C LEU A 423 35.20 -55.38 19.31
N VAL A 424 35.68 -54.69 18.28
CA VAL A 424 35.60 -55.13 16.88
C VAL A 424 36.99 -55.22 16.24
N ALA A 425 37.40 -56.43 15.83
CA ALA A 425 38.74 -56.68 15.30
C ALA A 425 39.07 -55.91 14.00
N ASN A 426 38.05 -55.58 13.19
CA ASN A 426 38.16 -54.78 11.96
C ASN A 426 37.34 -53.47 12.06
N ALA A 427 37.42 -52.80 13.20
CA ALA A 427 36.54 -51.67 13.55
C ALA A 427 36.45 -50.59 12.47
N GLY A 428 37.55 -50.21 11.80
CA GLY A 428 37.52 -49.20 10.73
C GLY A 428 36.63 -49.61 9.54
N ALA A 429 36.88 -50.79 8.97
CA ALA A 429 36.12 -51.30 7.83
C ALA A 429 34.66 -51.62 8.19
N CYS A 430 34.41 -52.08 9.43
CA CYS A 430 33.06 -52.34 9.91
C CYS A 430 32.30 -51.03 10.19
N TRP A 431 32.97 -50.00 10.71
CA TRP A 431 32.38 -48.68 10.97
C TRP A 431 31.95 -47.95 9.70
N GLU A 432 32.69 -48.13 8.61
CA GLU A 432 32.30 -47.63 7.29
C GLU A 432 31.02 -48.30 6.76
N GLN A 433 30.69 -49.51 7.23
CA GLN A 433 29.48 -50.24 6.88
C GLN A 433 28.28 -49.88 7.78
N ARG A 434 28.41 -48.95 8.73
CA ARG A 434 27.35 -48.64 9.71
C ARG A 434 26.06 -48.12 9.10
N GLY A 435 26.12 -47.44 7.96
CA GLY A 435 24.91 -47.05 7.21
C GLY A 435 24.07 -48.24 6.76
N CYS A 436 24.67 -49.43 6.68
CA CYS A 436 23.98 -50.67 6.39
C CYS A 436 23.54 -51.39 7.67
N TRP A 437 24.41 -51.63 8.66
CA TRP A 437 24.04 -52.47 9.80
C TRP A 437 23.35 -51.74 10.96
N ALA A 438 23.37 -50.41 11.02
CA ALA A 438 22.98 -49.64 12.22
C ALA A 438 21.57 -49.03 12.16
N ASP A 439 21.07 -48.66 10.98
CA ASP A 439 19.70 -48.16 10.77
C ASP A 439 18.73 -49.35 10.56
N LEU A 440 18.07 -49.77 11.63
CA LEU A 440 17.22 -50.97 11.64
C LEU A 440 15.75 -50.65 11.44
N ASN A 441 15.32 -49.41 11.67
CA ASN A 441 13.97 -48.96 11.30
C ASN A 441 13.89 -48.35 9.88
N CYS A 442 15.03 -48.17 9.22
CA CYS A 442 15.16 -47.63 7.87
C CYS A 442 14.64 -46.19 7.74
N ASP A 443 14.80 -45.38 8.77
CA ASP A 443 14.41 -43.96 8.77
C ASP A 443 15.52 -43.02 8.25
N GLY A 444 16.66 -43.59 7.84
CA GLY A 444 17.83 -42.88 7.33
C GLY A 444 18.74 -42.36 8.43
N SER A 445 18.49 -42.68 9.70
CA SER A 445 19.23 -42.15 10.85
C SER A 445 19.51 -43.20 11.91
N PHE A 446 20.79 -43.52 12.15
CA PHE A 446 21.17 -44.37 13.29
C PHE A 446 21.06 -43.62 14.63
N ASN A 447 20.07 -43.97 15.44
CA ASN A 447 19.76 -43.35 16.71
C ASN A 447 19.06 -44.33 17.70
N ASN A 448 18.55 -43.82 18.82
CA ASN A 448 17.98 -44.66 19.86
C ASN A 448 16.68 -45.38 19.46
N PHE A 449 16.03 -44.97 18.36
CA PHE A 449 14.88 -45.66 17.77
C PHE A 449 15.26 -46.98 17.08
N ASP A 450 16.54 -47.24 16.82
CA ASP A 450 17.03 -48.51 16.27
C ASP A 450 17.20 -49.61 17.32
N ILE A 451 17.18 -49.26 18.62
CA ILE A 451 17.37 -50.22 19.73
C ILE A 451 16.25 -51.27 19.74
N ASP A 452 14.99 -50.84 19.66
CA ASP A 452 13.85 -51.75 19.71
C ASP A 452 13.80 -52.67 18.48
N PRO A 453 13.99 -52.18 17.23
CA PRO A 453 14.21 -52.99 16.05
C PRO A 453 15.37 -53.99 16.19
N PHE A 454 16.51 -53.57 16.76
CA PHE A 454 17.67 -54.43 17.02
C PHE A 454 17.31 -55.59 17.94
N VAL A 455 16.68 -55.28 19.07
CA VAL A 455 16.23 -56.28 20.04
C VAL A 455 15.18 -57.21 19.42
N ASN A 456 14.24 -56.65 18.65
CA ASN A 456 13.18 -57.40 17.99
C ASN A 456 13.75 -58.37 16.94
N CYS A 457 14.72 -57.94 16.14
CA CYS A 457 15.38 -58.81 15.17
C CYS A 457 16.15 -59.94 15.88
N ARG A 458 16.84 -59.64 16.98
CA ARG A 458 17.58 -60.65 17.76
C ARG A 458 16.65 -61.68 18.43
N ILE A 459 15.47 -61.27 18.88
CA ILE A 459 14.47 -62.19 19.48
C ILE A 459 13.81 -63.08 18.43
N ASN A 460 13.55 -62.55 17.24
CA ASN A 460 12.82 -63.24 16.16
C ASN A 460 13.74 -63.72 15.03
N ALA A 461 15.01 -63.99 15.35
CA ALA A 461 16.10 -64.12 14.38
C ALA A 461 15.73 -64.93 13.11
N PRO A 462 16.01 -64.39 11.91
CA PRO A 462 15.87 -65.15 10.67
C PRO A 462 16.92 -66.30 10.63
N PRO A 463 16.83 -67.26 9.68
CA PRO A 463 17.77 -68.38 9.59
C PRO A 463 19.23 -67.92 9.64
N PRO A 464 20.18 -68.74 10.13
CA PRO A 464 21.59 -68.35 10.21
C PRO A 464 22.10 -67.80 8.86
N GLY A 465 22.55 -66.54 8.86
CA GLY A 465 23.02 -65.85 7.66
C GLY A 465 21.96 -65.09 6.85
N ALA A 466 20.75 -64.87 7.38
CA ALA A 466 19.77 -63.96 6.79
C ALA A 466 19.76 -62.60 7.51
N PRO A 467 19.65 -61.47 6.78
CA PRO A 467 19.67 -60.13 7.37
C PRO A 467 18.32 -59.75 8.03
N CYS A 468 18.33 -58.77 8.93
CA CYS A 468 17.09 -58.17 9.44
C CYS A 468 16.37 -57.35 8.35
N GLU A 469 15.06 -57.51 8.24
CA GLU A 469 14.20 -56.62 7.44
C GLU A 469 13.90 -55.32 8.20
N CYS A 470 13.54 -54.24 7.48
CA CYS A 470 13.14 -52.97 8.09
C CYS A 470 11.92 -53.21 8.99
N ALA A 471 12.01 -52.81 10.25
CA ALA A 471 10.85 -52.76 11.14
C ALA A 471 10.23 -51.36 11.06
N GLY A 472 8.99 -51.30 10.53
CA GLY A 472 8.22 -50.05 10.44
C GLY A 472 7.55 -49.61 11.73
#